data_AF-A0A379KCI2-F1
#
_entry.id   AF-A0A379KCI2-F1
#
_cell.length_a   1.000
_cell.length_b   1.000
_cell.length_c   1.000
_cell.angle_alpha   90.00
_cell.angle_beta   90.00
_cell.angle_gamma   90.00
#
_symmetry.space_group_name_H-M   'P 1'
#
loop_
_entity.id
_entity.type
_entity.pdbx_description
1 polymer ?
#
loop_
_entity_poly.entity_id
_entity_poly.type
_entity_poly.pdbx_seq_one_letter_code
_entity_poly.pdbx_strand_id
1 'polypeptide(L)'
;MEKAYFGAPTWGCSIFGQSLNNFRYNSRPCFFVPQAGGLFMKLIVKVFPEITIKSRPVRKQFIRQLGKNIRSVLRDLDPALRVTGVWDNLEVETDLDDPKLLAEMTERLRNTPGIGLFLEVNEYPLGDLDEITEHCKRHYADQLPGKIFAVRCKRGGKHAFSSIDVERHVGSRLRQECGAAGIDLKKPDVEVRMEIRDQRLFVVHNRHEGLGGYPLGSLEQTLVLMSGGFDSTVAAYQMMRRGLVSHFCFFNLGGRAHELGVMEVAHYIWQKFGRSQRVLFVSVPFEEVVGEILGKVDNSQMGVILKRMMLRAATRVAEKLQIEALVTGEAISQVSSQTLTNLAVIDSATDMLVMRPLIASHKQDIIDTATQIGTAEFAKNMPEYCGVISVNPTTKARSYRVEKEEAQFDMAILDRALERATQLPIDRVIDELGKDVQVEEVREALAGHIVIDIRHPDAAEDEPLDVPGVEVQALPFYALNNKFKELDENRQYLLYCDKGVMSRLHAHHLLSEGHANVRVYRPT
;
A
#
# COMPACT_ATOMS: atom_id res chain seq x y z
N MET A 1 -37.07 14.31 39.44
CA MET A 1 -38.07 15.39 39.58
C MET A 1 -37.34 16.71 39.53
N GLU A 2 -37.89 17.65 38.77
CA GLU A 2 -37.64 19.11 38.73
C GLU A 2 -36.32 19.71 39.26
N LYS A 3 -35.65 20.45 38.36
CA LYS A 3 -35.50 21.91 38.49
C LYS A 3 -35.44 22.54 37.10
N ALA A 4 -36.35 23.47 36.81
CA ALA A 4 -36.36 24.27 35.59
C ALA A 4 -35.62 25.59 35.81
N TYR A 5 -35.11 26.22 34.74
CA TYR A 5 -35.17 27.67 34.53
C TYR A 5 -35.08 28.01 33.03
N PHE A 6 -35.63 29.18 32.67
CA PHE A 6 -35.99 29.63 31.31
C PHE A 6 -34.84 30.30 30.53
N GLY A 7 -35.01 30.46 29.20
CA GLY A 7 -34.28 31.50 28.46
C GLY A 7 -34.28 31.43 26.92
N ALA A 8 -35.38 31.84 26.26
CA ALA A 8 -35.39 32.28 24.85
C ALA A 8 -36.40 33.44 24.72
N PRO A 9 -36.19 34.43 23.80
CA PRO A 9 -37.12 34.50 22.65
C PRO A 9 -36.61 35.21 21.36
N THR A 10 -37.09 34.75 20.18
CA THR A 10 -37.52 35.52 18.95
C THR A 10 -36.56 36.55 18.28
N TRP A 11 -36.50 36.81 16.95
CA TRP A 11 -37.31 36.57 15.73
C TRP A 11 -36.35 36.24 14.54
N GLY A 12 -36.73 35.90 13.30
CA GLY A 12 -38.04 35.66 12.67
C GLY A 12 -38.29 36.49 11.38
N CYS A 13 -38.12 35.92 10.18
CA CYS A 13 -38.51 36.54 8.88
C CYS A 13 -38.95 35.48 7.84
N SER A 14 -39.87 35.86 6.95
CA SER A 14 -40.63 34.98 6.05
C SER A 14 -40.50 35.38 4.57
N ILE A 15 -40.48 34.40 3.65
CA ILE A 15 -40.73 34.61 2.22
C ILE A 15 -41.60 33.47 1.65
N PHE A 16 -42.71 33.84 0.99
CA PHE A 16 -43.57 32.98 0.16
C PHE A 16 -42.81 32.51 -1.09
N GLY A 17 -43.11 31.42 -1.80
CA GLY A 17 -44.24 30.49 -1.81
C GLY A 17 -44.32 29.82 -3.20
N GLN A 18 -45.28 28.91 -3.41
CA GLN A 18 -45.59 28.22 -4.69
C GLN A 18 -44.53 27.27 -5.28
N SER A 19 -44.76 25.95 -5.16
CA SER A 19 -45.21 25.12 -6.31
C SER A 19 -45.23 23.63 -5.93
N LEU A 20 -46.44 23.10 -5.70
CA LEU A 20 -46.69 21.66 -5.63
C LEU A 20 -46.94 21.13 -7.05
N ASN A 21 -45.97 20.40 -7.63
CA ASN A 21 -46.23 19.23 -8.49
C ASN A 21 -44.95 18.58 -9.04
N ASN A 22 -45.05 17.27 -9.32
CA ASN A 22 -44.10 16.38 -10.02
C ASN A 22 -43.09 15.54 -9.19
N PHE A 23 -43.59 14.80 -8.19
CA PHE A 23 -42.99 13.49 -7.87
C PHE A 23 -43.39 12.44 -8.93
N ARG A 24 -42.71 12.44 -10.10
CA ARG A 24 -42.78 11.29 -11.02
C ARG A 24 -41.79 10.22 -10.56
N TYR A 25 -42.31 9.19 -9.88
CA TYR A 25 -41.60 7.92 -9.73
C TYR A 25 -41.32 7.33 -11.12
N ASN A 26 -40.07 7.39 -11.57
CA ASN A 26 -39.65 6.79 -12.84
C ASN A 26 -39.33 5.30 -12.64
N SER A 27 -40.37 4.52 -12.30
CA SER A 27 -40.29 3.06 -12.20
C SER A 27 -40.27 2.43 -13.60
N ARG A 28 -39.10 2.38 -14.23
CA ARG A 28 -38.86 1.51 -15.38
C ARG A 28 -38.30 0.16 -14.90
N PRO A 29 -39.02 -0.96 -15.10
CA PRO A 29 -38.42 -2.26 -14.93
C PRO A 29 -37.48 -2.52 -16.10
N CYS A 30 -36.17 -2.40 -15.88
CA CYS A 30 -35.18 -2.89 -16.84
C CYS A 30 -35.17 -4.43 -16.81
N PHE A 31 -36.07 -5.04 -17.56
CA PHE A 31 -35.94 -6.43 -17.97
C PHE A 31 -34.75 -6.54 -18.92
N PHE A 32 -33.58 -6.84 -18.35
CA PHE A 32 -32.40 -7.18 -19.13
C PHE A 32 -32.47 -8.68 -19.44
N VAL A 33 -32.78 -9.03 -20.68
CA VAL A 33 -32.59 -10.40 -21.18
C VAL A 33 -31.09 -10.58 -21.37
N PRO A 34 -30.43 -11.56 -20.72
CA PRO A 34 -29.01 -11.81 -20.97
C PRO A 34 -28.85 -12.34 -22.39
N GLN A 35 -28.16 -11.59 -23.26
CA GLN A 35 -27.59 -12.18 -24.46
C GLN A 35 -26.47 -13.15 -24.04
N ALA A 36 -26.40 -14.30 -24.72
CA ALA A 36 -25.44 -15.34 -24.40
C ALA A 36 -24.01 -14.94 -24.79
N GLY A 37 -23.02 -15.42 -24.03
CA GLY A 37 -21.69 -15.69 -24.59
C GLY A 37 -20.55 -14.70 -24.32
N GLY A 38 -20.64 -13.85 -23.29
CA GLY A 38 -19.47 -13.17 -22.73
C GLY A 38 -19.17 -13.70 -21.32
N LEU A 39 -17.98 -14.26 -21.08
CA LEU A 39 -17.61 -14.81 -19.77
C LEU A 39 -17.03 -13.70 -18.86
N PHE A 40 -17.86 -12.71 -18.53
CA PHE A 40 -17.46 -11.59 -17.66
C PHE A 40 -16.86 -12.08 -16.34
N MET A 41 -15.64 -11.65 -16.02
CA MET A 41 -15.03 -11.99 -14.74
C MET A 41 -15.64 -11.11 -13.64
N LYS A 42 -16.22 -11.75 -12.64
CA LYS A 42 -16.81 -11.08 -11.49
C LYS A 42 -16.05 -11.45 -10.22
N LEU A 43 -15.69 -10.45 -9.43
CA LEU A 43 -15.04 -10.63 -8.13
C LEU A 43 -15.99 -10.21 -7.01
N ILE A 44 -16.19 -11.08 -6.02
CA ILE A 44 -16.86 -10.74 -4.77
C ILE A 44 -15.81 -10.42 -3.72
N VAL A 45 -15.59 -9.13 -3.49
CA VAL A 45 -14.67 -8.62 -2.48
C VAL A 45 -15.38 -8.59 -1.12
N LYS A 46 -14.87 -9.37 -0.16
CA LYS A 46 -15.31 -9.40 1.23
C LYS A 46 -14.46 -8.43 2.04
N VAL A 47 -15.10 -7.53 2.79
CA VAL A 47 -14.38 -6.62 3.70
C VAL A 47 -13.74 -7.37 4.87
N PHE A 48 -12.65 -6.83 5.42
CA PHE A 48 -12.01 -7.36 6.62
C PHE A 48 -13.00 -7.47 7.81
N PRO A 49 -12.98 -8.53 8.64
CA PRO A 49 -14.00 -8.73 9.68
C PRO A 49 -14.17 -7.60 10.70
N GLU A 50 -13.13 -6.83 11.03
CA GLU A 50 -13.29 -5.64 11.90
C GLU A 50 -14.23 -4.56 11.30
N ILE A 51 -14.45 -4.57 9.98
CA ILE A 51 -15.38 -3.65 9.28
C ILE A 51 -16.84 -4.09 9.47
N THR A 52 -17.10 -5.40 9.54
CA THR A 52 -18.49 -5.91 9.62
C THR A 52 -19.13 -5.60 10.97
N ILE A 53 -18.35 -5.65 12.05
CA ILE A 53 -18.78 -5.32 13.43
C ILE A 53 -19.01 -3.82 13.68
N LYS A 54 -18.63 -2.92 12.76
CA LYS A 54 -18.90 -1.49 12.90
C LYS A 54 -20.40 -1.18 12.77
N SER A 55 -20.81 -0.05 13.35
CA SER A 55 -22.17 0.47 13.20
C SER A 55 -22.54 0.67 11.72
N ARG A 56 -23.82 0.52 11.38
CA ARG A 56 -24.29 0.58 9.98
C ARG A 56 -23.85 1.85 9.21
N PRO A 57 -23.82 3.06 9.80
CA PRO A 57 -23.29 4.25 9.12
C PRO A 57 -21.77 4.13 8.81
N VAL A 58 -20.97 3.75 9.80
CA VAL A 58 -19.50 3.61 9.66
C VAL A 58 -19.15 2.52 8.65
N ARG A 59 -19.81 1.36 8.72
CA ARG A 59 -19.63 0.27 7.75
C ARG A 59 -19.96 0.72 6.32
N LYS A 60 -21.03 1.52 6.13
CA LYS A 60 -21.38 2.09 4.82
C LYS A 60 -20.32 3.07 4.32
N GLN A 61 -19.75 3.89 5.20
CA GLN A 61 -18.63 4.79 4.85
C GLN A 61 -17.39 4.00 4.41
N PHE A 62 -17.00 2.97 5.16
CA PHE A 62 -15.85 2.12 4.85
C PHE A 62 -16.02 1.40 3.51
N ILE A 63 -17.18 0.76 3.26
CA ILE A 63 -17.47 0.09 1.98
C ILE A 63 -17.42 1.09 0.81
N ARG A 64 -17.99 2.30 0.99
CA ARG A 64 -17.94 3.36 -0.03
C ARG A 64 -16.50 3.81 -0.31
N GLN A 65 -15.66 3.92 0.72
CA GLN A 65 -14.26 4.31 0.58
C GLN A 65 -13.46 3.19 -0.10
N LEU A 66 -13.62 1.93 0.31
CA LEU A 66 -12.96 0.79 -0.33
C LEU A 66 -13.32 0.68 -1.82
N GLY A 67 -14.59 0.89 -2.18
CA GLY A 67 -15.00 0.93 -3.58
C GLY A 67 -14.39 2.07 -4.39
N LYS A 68 -14.05 3.21 -3.77
CA LYS A 68 -13.24 4.26 -4.43
C LYS A 68 -11.79 3.81 -4.58
N ASN A 69 -11.22 3.19 -3.55
CA ASN A 69 -9.82 2.76 -3.56
C ASN A 69 -9.55 1.75 -4.67
N ILE A 70 -10.41 0.72 -4.80
CA ILE A 70 -10.32 -0.28 -5.87
C ILE A 70 -10.38 0.38 -7.26
N ARG A 71 -11.35 1.27 -7.51
CA ARG A 71 -11.47 2.05 -8.76
C ARG A 71 -10.32 3.04 -9.00
N SER A 72 -9.51 3.35 -8.00
CA SER A 72 -8.32 4.19 -8.16
C SER A 72 -7.09 3.34 -8.48
N VAL A 73 -6.95 2.20 -7.80
CA VAL A 73 -5.82 1.26 -7.92
C VAL A 73 -5.83 0.46 -9.23
N LEU A 74 -7.00 0.19 -9.79
CA LEU A 74 -7.16 -0.63 -11.00
C LEU A 74 -7.42 0.18 -12.29
N ARG A 75 -7.53 1.51 -12.22
CA ARG A 75 -7.96 2.37 -13.35
C ARG A 75 -7.07 2.27 -14.58
N ASP A 76 -5.77 2.11 -14.38
CA ASP A 76 -4.76 1.97 -15.44
C ASP A 76 -4.71 0.56 -16.04
N LEU A 77 -5.39 -0.43 -15.44
CA LEU A 77 -5.57 -1.77 -16.01
C LEU A 77 -6.91 -1.85 -16.76
N ASP A 78 -7.99 -1.39 -16.11
CA ASP A 78 -9.34 -1.37 -16.66
C ASP A 78 -10.01 -0.01 -16.36
N PRO A 79 -10.07 0.90 -17.35
CA PRO A 79 -10.80 2.16 -17.23
C PRO A 79 -12.33 2.01 -17.19
N ALA A 80 -12.88 0.88 -17.64
CA ALA A 80 -14.32 0.57 -17.70
C ALA A 80 -14.83 -0.16 -16.45
N LEU A 81 -13.92 -0.63 -15.59
CA LEU A 81 -14.14 -1.37 -14.36
C LEU A 81 -15.34 -0.86 -13.54
N ARG A 82 -16.28 -1.76 -13.26
CA ARG A 82 -17.45 -1.45 -12.42
C ARG A 82 -17.23 -1.98 -11.02
N VAL A 83 -17.46 -1.12 -10.03
CA VAL A 83 -17.38 -1.50 -8.61
C VAL A 83 -18.65 -1.04 -7.91
N THR A 84 -19.53 -1.99 -7.61
CA THR A 84 -20.78 -1.77 -6.87
C THR A 84 -20.67 -2.28 -5.45
N GLY A 85 -21.54 -1.81 -4.54
CA GLY A 85 -21.43 -2.15 -3.12
C GLY A 85 -22.77 -2.55 -2.51
N VAL A 86 -22.79 -3.73 -1.90
CA VAL A 86 -24.01 -4.35 -1.33
C VAL A 86 -23.74 -4.80 0.10
N TRP A 87 -24.15 -3.93 1.05
CA TRP A 87 -24.26 -4.15 2.50
C TRP A 87 -22.96 -4.40 3.30
N ASP A 88 -22.21 -5.39 2.88
CA ASP A 88 -21.05 -6.01 3.53
C ASP A 88 -19.95 -6.40 2.52
N ASN A 89 -20.30 -6.48 1.22
CA ASN A 89 -19.42 -6.90 0.14
C ASN A 89 -19.39 -5.84 -0.98
N LEU A 90 -18.32 -5.84 -1.77
CA LEU A 90 -18.24 -5.15 -3.06
C LEU A 90 -18.30 -6.19 -4.18
N GLU A 91 -19.02 -5.88 -5.25
CA GLU A 91 -19.02 -6.65 -6.49
C GLU A 91 -18.20 -5.84 -7.52
N VAL A 92 -17.12 -6.44 -8.02
CA VAL A 92 -16.23 -5.87 -9.03
C VAL A 92 -16.43 -6.64 -10.32
N GLU A 93 -16.68 -5.94 -11.42
CA GLU A 93 -16.94 -6.51 -12.75
C GLU A 93 -15.96 -5.88 -13.73
N THR A 94 -15.29 -6.73 -14.52
CA THR A 94 -14.27 -6.35 -15.50
C THR A 94 -14.43 -7.19 -16.77
N ASP A 95 -14.07 -6.57 -17.88
CA ASP A 95 -14.11 -7.18 -19.22
C ASP A 95 -12.70 -7.66 -19.65
N LEU A 96 -11.70 -7.59 -18.75
CA LEU A 96 -10.33 -8.07 -18.99
C LEU A 96 -10.29 -9.60 -19.17
N ASP A 97 -9.58 -10.03 -20.21
CA ASP A 97 -9.31 -11.43 -20.55
C ASP A 97 -7.81 -11.79 -20.57
N ASP A 98 -6.92 -10.81 -20.77
CA ASP A 98 -5.46 -11.00 -20.73
C ASP A 98 -4.99 -11.55 -19.35
N PRO A 99 -4.43 -12.77 -19.28
CA PRO A 99 -3.94 -13.38 -18.05
C PRO A 99 -2.92 -12.51 -17.28
N LYS A 100 -2.09 -11.71 -17.97
CA LYS A 100 -1.12 -10.82 -17.30
C LYS A 100 -1.81 -9.69 -16.55
N LEU A 101 -2.78 -9.03 -17.19
CA LEU A 101 -3.57 -7.96 -16.56
C LEU A 101 -4.46 -8.49 -15.43
N LEU A 102 -4.97 -9.71 -15.56
CA LEU A 102 -5.72 -10.42 -14.51
C LEU A 102 -4.84 -10.73 -13.29
N ALA A 103 -3.59 -11.18 -13.49
CA ALA A 103 -2.63 -11.43 -12.42
C ALA A 103 -2.24 -10.14 -11.68
N GLU A 104 -1.88 -9.08 -12.40
CA GLU A 104 -1.54 -7.76 -11.84
C GLU A 104 -2.73 -7.13 -11.09
N MET A 105 -3.95 -7.25 -11.61
CA MET A 105 -5.17 -6.84 -10.89
C MET A 105 -5.37 -7.64 -9.60
N THR A 106 -5.15 -8.95 -9.65
CA THR A 106 -5.25 -9.83 -8.47
C THR A 106 -4.26 -9.40 -7.40
N GLU A 107 -2.99 -9.18 -7.75
CA GLU A 107 -1.95 -8.77 -6.79
C GLU A 107 -2.21 -7.37 -6.21
N ARG A 108 -2.69 -6.42 -7.02
CA ARG A 108 -3.13 -5.10 -6.53
C ARG A 108 -4.32 -5.19 -5.56
N LEU A 109 -5.26 -6.09 -5.79
CA LEU A 109 -6.37 -6.33 -4.85
C LEU A 109 -5.87 -6.99 -3.56
N ARG A 110 -4.95 -7.96 -3.64
CA ARG A 110 -4.30 -8.58 -2.47
C ARG A 110 -3.62 -7.54 -1.59
N ASN A 111 -2.93 -6.56 -2.20
CA ASN A 111 -2.25 -5.47 -1.50
C ASN A 111 -3.14 -4.26 -1.11
N THR A 112 -4.45 -4.28 -1.39
CA THR A 112 -5.34 -3.14 -1.08
C THR A 112 -5.86 -3.19 0.38
N PRO A 113 -5.57 -2.18 1.23
CA PRO A 113 -6.09 -2.12 2.60
C PRO A 113 -7.64 -2.14 2.66
N GLY A 114 -8.18 -2.92 3.59
CA GLY A 114 -9.62 -3.11 3.81
C GLY A 114 -10.23 -4.35 3.15
N ILE A 115 -9.56 -4.96 2.17
CA ILE A 115 -9.97 -6.24 1.58
C ILE A 115 -9.56 -7.38 2.52
N GLY A 116 -10.54 -8.15 3.03
CA GLY A 116 -10.25 -9.33 3.85
C GLY A 116 -9.91 -10.54 2.97
N LEU A 117 -10.76 -10.80 1.98
CA LEU A 117 -10.53 -11.78 0.91
C LEU A 117 -11.38 -11.39 -0.31
N PHE A 118 -11.10 -11.95 -1.47
CA PHE A 118 -11.98 -11.86 -2.62
C PHE A 118 -12.11 -13.20 -3.33
N LEU A 119 -13.25 -13.38 -4.01
CA LEU A 119 -13.63 -14.60 -4.70
C LEU A 119 -13.80 -14.30 -6.18
N GLU A 120 -13.14 -15.05 -7.05
CA GLU A 120 -13.47 -15.09 -8.48
C GLU A 120 -14.71 -15.96 -8.67
N VAL A 121 -15.74 -15.42 -9.33
CA VAL A 121 -17.02 -16.10 -9.48
C VAL A 121 -17.59 -15.97 -10.88
N ASN A 122 -18.40 -16.96 -11.28
CA ASN A 122 -19.43 -16.75 -12.29
C ASN A 122 -20.81 -16.63 -11.61
N GLU A 123 -21.59 -15.66 -12.09
CA GLU A 123 -22.95 -15.36 -11.60
C GLU A 123 -24.00 -16.01 -12.50
N TYR A 124 -24.97 -16.66 -11.89
CA TYR A 124 -26.14 -17.25 -12.53
C TYR A 124 -27.42 -16.87 -11.79
N PRO A 125 -28.60 -16.89 -12.44
CA PRO A 125 -29.87 -17.01 -11.74
C PRO A 125 -29.83 -18.20 -10.78
N LEU A 126 -30.54 -18.12 -9.64
CA LEU A 126 -30.49 -19.19 -8.63
C LEU A 126 -31.00 -20.54 -9.16
N GLY A 127 -32.12 -20.54 -9.88
CA GLY A 127 -32.74 -21.77 -10.38
C GLY A 127 -33.24 -22.72 -9.29
N ASP A 128 -33.37 -23.99 -9.65
CA ASP A 128 -33.57 -25.10 -8.72
C ASP A 128 -32.26 -25.85 -8.40
N LEU A 129 -32.34 -26.95 -7.62
CA LEU A 129 -31.15 -27.70 -7.22
C LEU A 129 -30.45 -28.43 -8.39
N ASP A 130 -31.17 -28.75 -9.46
CA ASP A 130 -30.61 -29.38 -10.66
C ASP A 130 -29.94 -28.32 -11.54
N GLU A 131 -30.53 -27.13 -11.71
CA GLU A 131 -29.89 -26.00 -12.39
C GLU A 131 -28.59 -25.56 -11.68
N ILE A 132 -28.61 -25.45 -10.34
CA ILE A 132 -27.39 -25.20 -9.53
C ILE A 132 -26.34 -26.29 -9.80
N THR A 133 -26.75 -27.56 -9.91
CA THR A 133 -25.86 -28.68 -10.19
C THR A 133 -25.22 -28.55 -11.57
N GLU A 134 -25.99 -28.25 -12.62
CA GLU A 134 -25.45 -28.09 -13.98
C GLU A 134 -24.51 -26.88 -14.09
N HIS A 135 -24.78 -25.80 -13.35
CA HIS A 135 -23.85 -24.67 -13.23
C HIS A 135 -22.54 -25.06 -12.52
N CYS A 136 -22.58 -25.90 -11.47
CA CYS A 136 -21.38 -26.40 -10.82
C CYS A 136 -20.60 -27.38 -11.72
N LYS A 137 -21.29 -28.28 -12.41
CA LYS A 137 -20.71 -29.23 -13.38
C LYS A 137 -19.89 -28.51 -14.44
N ARG A 138 -20.42 -27.41 -15.02
CA ARG A 138 -19.73 -26.61 -16.05
C ARG A 138 -18.33 -26.15 -15.65
N HIS A 139 -18.07 -25.95 -14.36
CA HIS A 139 -16.83 -25.36 -13.85
C HIS A 139 -15.90 -26.36 -13.17
N TYR A 140 -16.46 -27.45 -12.65
CA TYR A 140 -15.71 -28.43 -11.86
C TYR A 140 -15.62 -29.82 -12.49
N ALA A 141 -16.42 -30.16 -13.51
CA ALA A 141 -16.45 -31.51 -14.07
C ALA A 141 -15.07 -32.03 -14.51
N ASP A 142 -14.21 -31.16 -15.06
CA ASP A 142 -12.86 -31.55 -15.51
C ASP A 142 -11.85 -31.69 -14.35
N GLN A 143 -12.14 -31.13 -13.18
CA GLN A 143 -11.27 -31.16 -11.99
C GLN A 143 -11.53 -32.38 -11.08
N LEU A 144 -12.70 -33.00 -11.21
CA LEU A 144 -13.17 -34.07 -10.34
C LEU A 144 -12.70 -35.50 -10.66
N PRO A 145 -12.32 -35.90 -11.89
CA PRO A 145 -11.97 -37.29 -12.21
C PRO A 145 -10.84 -37.84 -11.32
N GLY A 146 -11.13 -38.94 -10.63
CA GLY A 146 -10.18 -39.58 -9.70
C GLY A 146 -9.88 -38.80 -8.41
N LYS A 147 -10.55 -37.68 -8.15
CA LYS A 147 -10.38 -36.86 -6.93
C LYS A 147 -11.41 -37.15 -5.86
N ILE A 148 -11.04 -36.92 -4.61
CA ILE A 148 -11.97 -36.81 -3.48
C ILE A 148 -12.36 -35.34 -3.34
N PHE A 149 -13.65 -35.03 -3.24
CA PHE A 149 -14.12 -33.64 -3.21
C PHE A 149 -15.09 -33.35 -2.06
N ALA A 150 -15.36 -32.07 -1.82
CA ALA A 150 -16.44 -31.62 -0.95
C ALA A 150 -17.20 -30.47 -1.62
N VAL A 151 -18.52 -30.43 -1.44
CA VAL A 151 -19.33 -29.26 -1.80
C VAL A 151 -19.42 -28.34 -0.59
N ARG A 152 -19.29 -27.02 -0.83
CA ARG A 152 -19.38 -25.97 0.19
C ARG A 152 -20.34 -24.87 -0.29
N CYS A 153 -21.51 -24.78 0.34
CA CYS A 153 -22.54 -23.80 0.01
C CYS A 153 -22.71 -22.78 1.15
N LYS A 154 -22.44 -21.50 0.88
CA LYS A 154 -22.91 -20.42 1.77
C LYS A 154 -24.24 -19.87 1.26
N ARG A 155 -25.21 -19.66 2.15
CA ARG A 155 -26.56 -19.21 1.78
C ARG A 155 -26.96 -17.94 2.54
N GLY A 156 -27.25 -16.88 1.81
CA GLY A 156 -27.84 -15.64 2.32
C GLY A 156 -29.20 -15.37 1.65
N GLY A 157 -30.22 -15.04 2.44
CA GLY A 157 -31.59 -14.85 1.97
C GLY A 157 -32.58 -15.90 2.50
N LYS A 158 -33.80 -15.91 1.95
CA LYS A 158 -34.88 -16.82 2.31
C LYS A 158 -35.15 -17.82 1.19
N HIS A 159 -35.02 -19.11 1.47
CA HIS A 159 -35.14 -20.21 0.51
C HIS A 159 -35.87 -21.39 1.16
N ALA A 160 -36.45 -22.27 0.34
CA ALA A 160 -37.11 -23.49 0.81
C ALA A 160 -36.13 -24.60 1.24
N PHE A 161 -34.86 -24.50 0.83
CA PHE A 161 -33.78 -25.45 1.11
C PHE A 161 -32.73 -24.85 2.07
N SER A 162 -32.01 -25.71 2.79
CA SER A 162 -30.81 -25.33 3.54
C SER A 162 -29.55 -25.42 2.65
N SER A 163 -28.41 -24.88 3.11
CA SER A 163 -27.13 -25.08 2.43
C SER A 163 -26.72 -26.56 2.40
N ILE A 164 -27.08 -27.33 3.44
CA ILE A 164 -26.79 -28.76 3.55
C ILE A 164 -27.55 -29.56 2.48
N ASP A 165 -28.77 -29.13 2.12
CA ASP A 165 -29.56 -29.80 1.08
C ASP A 165 -28.95 -29.56 -0.31
N VAL A 166 -28.46 -28.34 -0.58
CA VAL A 166 -27.67 -28.01 -1.78
C VAL A 166 -26.39 -28.85 -1.83
N GLU A 167 -25.61 -28.89 -0.74
CA GLU A 167 -24.35 -29.66 -0.65
C GLU A 167 -24.57 -31.16 -0.91
N ARG A 168 -25.64 -31.74 -0.36
CA ARG A 168 -26.02 -33.14 -0.58
C ARG A 168 -26.44 -33.39 -2.03
N HIS A 169 -27.32 -32.56 -2.58
CA HIS A 169 -27.87 -32.75 -3.93
C HIS A 169 -26.79 -32.63 -5.00
N VAL A 170 -26.09 -31.49 -5.00
CA VAL A 170 -24.99 -31.21 -5.94
C VAL A 170 -23.86 -32.23 -5.77
N GLY A 171 -23.49 -32.57 -4.54
CA GLY A 171 -22.45 -33.56 -4.26
C GLY A 171 -22.81 -34.96 -4.74
N SER A 172 -24.06 -35.38 -4.58
CA SER A 172 -24.56 -36.66 -5.08
C SER A 172 -24.46 -36.76 -6.61
N ARG A 173 -24.95 -35.73 -7.31
CA ARG A 173 -24.94 -35.66 -8.78
C ARG A 173 -23.51 -35.59 -9.34
N LEU A 174 -22.67 -34.69 -8.81
CA LEU A 174 -21.26 -34.57 -9.22
C LEU A 174 -20.49 -35.89 -9.05
N ARG A 175 -20.73 -36.62 -7.96
CA ARG A 175 -20.11 -37.93 -7.74
C ARG A 175 -20.56 -38.99 -8.76
N GLN A 176 -21.83 -38.97 -9.16
CA GLN A 176 -22.37 -39.92 -10.14
C GLN A 176 -21.92 -39.62 -11.57
N GLU A 177 -21.71 -38.34 -11.91
CA GLU A 177 -21.58 -37.88 -13.30
C GLU A 177 -20.20 -37.36 -13.69
N CYS A 178 -19.34 -36.98 -12.74
CA CYS A 178 -18.04 -36.35 -13.01
C CYS A 178 -16.82 -37.23 -12.62
N GLY A 179 -17.00 -38.55 -12.51
CA GLY A 179 -15.88 -39.49 -12.31
C GLY A 179 -15.09 -39.36 -11.00
N ALA A 180 -15.67 -38.69 -9.99
CA ALA A 180 -15.01 -38.47 -8.71
C ALA A 180 -14.79 -39.77 -7.92
N ALA A 181 -13.61 -39.92 -7.30
CA ALA A 181 -13.24 -41.08 -6.51
C ALA A 181 -14.05 -41.18 -5.20
N GLY A 182 -14.45 -40.05 -4.61
CA GLY A 182 -15.21 -40.03 -3.36
C GLY A 182 -15.56 -38.64 -2.86
N ILE A 183 -16.17 -38.59 -1.67
CA ILE A 183 -16.49 -37.34 -0.96
C ILE A 183 -15.91 -37.43 0.45
N ASP A 184 -15.10 -36.43 0.85
CA ASP A 184 -14.58 -36.27 2.22
C ASP A 184 -14.73 -34.81 2.67
N LEU A 185 -15.49 -34.60 3.75
CA LEU A 185 -15.80 -33.26 4.26
C LEU A 185 -14.67 -32.64 5.11
N LYS A 186 -13.63 -33.40 5.46
CA LYS A 186 -12.47 -33.00 6.28
C LYS A 186 -11.21 -32.78 5.44
N LYS A 187 -10.94 -33.65 4.47
CA LYS A 187 -9.75 -33.59 3.60
C LYS A 187 -10.08 -33.88 2.12
N PRO A 188 -10.82 -32.98 1.46
CA PRO A 188 -11.01 -33.05 0.01
C PRO A 188 -9.74 -32.60 -0.73
N ASP A 189 -9.49 -33.17 -1.91
CA ASP A 189 -8.54 -32.65 -2.90
C ASP A 189 -9.10 -31.38 -3.58
N VAL A 190 -10.43 -31.36 -3.80
CA VAL A 190 -11.14 -30.27 -4.50
C VAL A 190 -12.34 -29.80 -3.67
N GLU A 191 -12.47 -28.50 -3.44
CA GLU A 191 -13.69 -27.92 -2.87
C GLU A 191 -14.53 -27.22 -3.94
N VAL A 192 -15.70 -27.80 -4.22
CA VAL A 192 -16.74 -27.22 -5.08
C VAL A 192 -17.48 -26.15 -4.28
N ARG A 193 -17.13 -24.88 -4.51
CA ARG A 193 -17.58 -23.75 -3.69
C ARG A 193 -18.66 -22.93 -4.40
N MET A 194 -19.70 -22.58 -3.66
CA MET A 194 -20.73 -21.66 -4.15
C MET A 194 -21.27 -20.75 -3.04
N GLU A 195 -21.69 -19.54 -3.42
CA GLU A 195 -22.47 -18.65 -2.58
C GLU A 195 -23.84 -18.37 -3.23
N ILE A 196 -24.92 -18.65 -2.51
CA ILE A 196 -26.30 -18.31 -2.90
C ILE A 196 -26.68 -17.01 -2.16
N ARG A 197 -27.08 -15.98 -2.90
CA ARG A 197 -27.56 -14.70 -2.35
C ARG A 197 -28.89 -14.30 -3.00
N ASP A 198 -29.96 -14.40 -2.24
CA ASP A 198 -31.33 -14.13 -2.70
C ASP A 198 -31.68 -14.95 -3.96
N GLN A 199 -31.86 -14.35 -5.14
CA GLN A 199 -32.15 -15.09 -6.39
C GLN A 199 -30.93 -15.27 -7.30
N ARG A 200 -29.72 -15.26 -6.71
CA ARG A 200 -28.45 -15.34 -7.43
C ARG A 200 -27.59 -16.49 -6.91
N LEU A 201 -26.98 -17.23 -7.82
CA LEU A 201 -25.95 -18.24 -7.58
C LEU A 201 -24.60 -17.68 -8.02
N PHE A 202 -23.58 -17.81 -7.17
CA PHE A 202 -22.20 -17.54 -7.50
C PHE A 202 -21.39 -18.84 -7.37
N VAL A 203 -20.92 -19.38 -8.49
CA VAL A 203 -19.97 -20.51 -8.48
C VAL A 203 -18.57 -19.92 -8.35
N VAL A 204 -17.82 -20.36 -7.34
CA VAL A 204 -16.54 -19.74 -6.94
C VAL A 204 -15.38 -20.55 -7.51
N HIS A 205 -14.55 -19.95 -8.37
CA HIS A 205 -13.35 -20.59 -8.90
C HIS A 205 -12.20 -20.49 -7.91
N ASN A 206 -11.70 -19.27 -7.71
CA ASN A 206 -10.55 -18.99 -6.88
C ASN A 206 -10.94 -18.15 -5.65
N ARG A 207 -10.13 -18.28 -4.60
CA ARG A 207 -10.21 -17.47 -3.37
C ARG A 207 -8.82 -16.89 -3.11
N HIS A 208 -8.77 -15.57 -3.00
CA HIS A 208 -7.56 -14.82 -2.69
C HIS A 208 -7.68 -14.14 -1.32
N GLU A 209 -6.68 -14.29 -0.47
CA GLU A 209 -6.60 -13.53 0.77
C GLU A 209 -6.15 -12.10 0.47
N GLY A 210 -6.80 -11.12 1.08
CA GLY A 210 -6.41 -9.71 1.00
C GLY A 210 -5.62 -9.26 2.22
N LEU A 211 -5.12 -8.02 2.16
CA LEU A 211 -4.28 -7.42 3.20
C LEU A 211 -4.96 -7.34 4.59
N GLY A 212 -6.29 -7.31 4.62
CA GLY A 212 -7.11 -7.02 5.78
C GLY A 212 -7.05 -5.54 6.17
N GLY A 213 -7.33 -5.24 7.45
CA GLY A 213 -7.27 -3.87 7.97
C GLY A 213 -8.45 -3.00 7.55
N TYR A 214 -8.21 -1.69 7.36
CA TYR A 214 -9.25 -0.72 6.98
C TYR A 214 -8.97 -0.04 5.64
N PRO A 215 -10.00 0.45 4.94
CA PRO A 215 -9.81 1.12 3.66
C PRO A 215 -8.98 2.40 3.82
N LEU A 216 -7.96 2.57 3.00
CA LEU A 216 -7.11 3.76 3.00
C LEU A 216 -7.93 5.05 2.76
N GLY A 217 -7.70 6.09 3.56
CA GLY A 217 -8.51 7.32 3.54
C GLY A 217 -9.90 7.17 4.17
N SER A 218 -10.10 6.13 4.97
CA SER A 218 -11.29 5.99 5.83
C SER A 218 -11.10 6.57 7.24
N LEU A 219 -9.84 6.73 7.64
CA LEU A 219 -9.36 7.34 8.88
C LEU A 219 -8.52 8.60 8.57
N GLU A 220 -7.93 9.16 9.62
CA GLU A 220 -7.13 10.38 9.63
C GLU A 220 -5.82 10.28 8.80
N GLN A 221 -5.18 11.43 8.60
CA GLN A 221 -3.88 11.56 7.94
C GLN A 221 -2.75 11.51 8.98
N THR A 222 -1.57 11.04 8.60
CA THR A 222 -0.40 10.93 9.46
C THR A 222 0.87 11.37 8.74
N LEU A 223 1.88 11.81 9.48
CA LEU A 223 3.20 12.14 8.95
C LEU A 223 4.22 11.11 9.44
N VAL A 224 4.64 10.21 8.55
CA VAL A 224 5.62 9.17 8.85
C VAL A 224 7.03 9.72 8.69
N LEU A 225 7.82 9.66 9.76
CA LEU A 225 9.26 9.94 9.71
C LEU A 225 9.94 8.76 8.99
N MET A 226 10.19 8.95 7.70
CA MET A 226 10.74 7.94 6.80
C MET A 226 12.26 8.07 6.75
N SER A 227 12.97 6.98 7.08
CA SER A 227 14.45 6.90 7.02
C SER A 227 14.95 5.91 5.97
N GLY A 228 14.04 5.26 5.23
CA GLY A 228 14.35 4.20 4.27
C GLY A 228 14.80 2.86 4.86
N GLY A 229 15.22 2.84 6.13
CA GLY A 229 15.54 1.60 6.86
C GLY A 229 14.30 0.74 7.20
N PHE A 230 14.55 -0.50 7.60
CA PHE A 230 13.54 -1.53 7.91
C PHE A 230 12.37 -1.01 8.74
N ASP A 231 12.67 -0.31 9.83
CA ASP A 231 11.67 -0.02 10.85
C ASP A 231 10.70 1.09 10.40
N SER A 232 11.18 2.11 9.68
CA SER A 232 10.33 3.19 9.17
C SER A 232 9.42 2.72 8.03
N THR A 233 9.91 1.82 7.17
CA THR A 233 9.13 1.23 6.07
C THR A 233 8.02 0.32 6.57
N VAL A 234 8.31 -0.55 7.55
CA VAL A 234 7.31 -1.41 8.20
C VAL A 234 6.29 -0.59 9.01
N ALA A 235 6.72 0.48 9.69
CA ALA A 235 5.81 1.39 10.38
C ALA A 235 4.83 2.08 9.41
N ALA A 236 5.31 2.58 8.27
CA ALA A 236 4.47 3.18 7.23
C ALA A 236 3.40 2.20 6.73
N TYR A 237 3.83 0.97 6.41
CA TYR A 237 2.96 -0.12 5.98
C TYR A 237 1.86 -0.45 7.02
N GLN A 238 2.22 -0.58 8.31
CA GLN A 238 1.25 -0.88 9.36
C GLN A 238 0.19 0.23 9.51
N MET A 239 0.57 1.51 9.33
CA MET A 239 -0.39 2.63 9.35
C MET A 239 -1.33 2.60 8.13
N MET A 240 -0.80 2.38 6.92
CA MET A 240 -1.63 2.25 5.71
C MET A 240 -2.61 1.08 5.82
N ARG A 241 -2.19 -0.05 6.41
CA ARG A 241 -3.04 -1.21 6.69
C ARG A 241 -4.16 -0.87 7.70
N ARG A 242 -3.95 0.05 8.64
CA ARG A 242 -5.02 0.58 9.50
C ARG A 242 -5.88 1.65 8.82
N GLY A 243 -5.69 1.94 7.53
CA GLY A 243 -6.52 2.84 6.74
C GLY A 243 -6.16 4.33 6.86
N LEU A 244 -5.08 4.65 7.56
CA LEU A 244 -4.54 6.00 7.76
C LEU A 244 -3.81 6.47 6.50
N VAL A 245 -3.95 7.74 6.15
CA VAL A 245 -3.26 8.32 4.98
C VAL A 245 -1.87 8.80 5.39
N SER A 246 -0.87 7.96 5.15
CA SER A 246 0.54 8.22 5.48
C SER A 246 1.21 9.15 4.46
N HIS A 247 1.47 10.40 4.85
CA HIS A 247 2.46 11.26 4.21
C HIS A 247 3.86 10.92 4.74
N PHE A 248 4.91 11.27 4.00
CA PHE A 248 6.30 10.98 4.37
C PHE A 248 7.06 12.27 4.69
N CYS A 249 7.82 12.26 5.78
CA CYS A 249 8.80 13.28 6.13
C CYS A 249 10.17 12.62 6.22
N PHE A 250 11.07 13.01 5.34
CA PHE A 250 12.47 12.61 5.34
C PHE A 250 13.33 13.77 5.84
N PHE A 251 14.29 13.45 6.71
CA PHE A 251 15.33 14.38 7.14
C PHE A 251 16.60 14.03 6.38
N ASN A 252 17.13 14.96 5.59
CA ASN A 252 18.33 14.68 4.81
C ASN A 252 19.60 14.91 5.63
N LEU A 253 20.30 13.82 5.96
CA LEU A 253 21.62 13.83 6.59
C LEU A 253 22.74 13.41 5.62
N GLY A 254 22.38 12.99 4.40
CA GLY A 254 23.27 12.26 3.49
C GLY A 254 23.36 12.86 2.08
N GLY A 255 22.81 14.06 1.88
CA GLY A 255 22.76 14.71 0.57
C GLY A 255 21.88 13.96 -0.44
N ARG A 256 22.15 14.19 -1.73
CA ARG A 256 21.29 13.76 -2.84
C ARG A 256 21.08 12.24 -2.89
N ALA A 257 22.14 11.44 -2.82
CA ALA A 257 22.04 9.98 -2.95
C ALA A 257 21.13 9.34 -1.89
N HIS A 258 21.22 9.82 -0.64
CA HIS A 258 20.36 9.36 0.47
C HIS A 258 18.89 9.77 0.26
N GLU A 259 18.65 11.00 -0.21
CA GLU A 259 17.30 11.46 -0.56
C GLU A 259 16.64 10.57 -1.63
N LEU A 260 17.37 10.23 -2.70
CA LEU A 260 16.85 9.37 -3.77
C LEU A 260 16.48 7.98 -3.24
N GLY A 261 17.39 7.32 -2.51
CA GLY A 261 17.10 5.99 -1.94
C GLY A 261 15.90 5.97 -0.98
N VAL A 262 15.69 7.03 -0.18
CA VAL A 262 14.52 7.14 0.70
C VAL A 262 13.24 7.46 -0.08
N MET A 263 13.34 8.29 -1.13
CA MET A 263 12.24 8.55 -2.07
C MET A 263 11.79 7.27 -2.81
N GLU A 264 12.73 6.43 -3.24
CA GLU A 264 12.48 5.15 -3.92
C GLU A 264 11.64 4.19 -3.08
N VAL A 265 12.08 3.92 -1.84
CA VAL A 265 11.36 3.00 -0.97
C VAL A 265 10.03 3.57 -0.48
N ALA A 266 9.94 4.89 -0.28
CA ALA A 266 8.66 5.56 -0.01
C ALA A 266 7.69 5.43 -1.20
N HIS A 267 8.19 5.60 -2.43
CA HIS A 267 7.39 5.43 -3.65
C HIS A 267 6.97 3.97 -3.84
N TYR A 268 7.84 2.99 -3.57
CA TYR A 268 7.51 1.56 -3.64
C TYR A 268 6.36 1.18 -2.69
N ILE A 269 6.45 1.55 -1.41
CA ILE A 269 5.41 1.26 -0.40
C ILE A 269 4.10 1.95 -0.79
N TRP A 270 4.18 3.21 -1.24
CA TRP A 270 3.00 3.91 -1.74
C TRP A 270 2.41 3.24 -2.98
N GLN A 271 3.21 2.85 -3.97
CA GLN A 271 2.72 2.21 -5.19
C GLN A 271 2.03 0.88 -4.89
N LYS A 272 2.57 0.08 -3.96
CA LYS A 272 2.07 -1.25 -3.59
C LYS A 272 0.84 -1.21 -2.68
N PHE A 273 0.85 -0.36 -1.63
CA PHE A 273 -0.19 -0.34 -0.59
C PHE A 273 -0.97 0.99 -0.48
N GLY A 274 -0.38 2.09 -0.95
CA GLY A 274 -0.87 3.46 -0.78
C GLY A 274 -1.63 4.07 -1.98
N ARG A 275 -1.49 3.49 -3.18
CA ARG A 275 -1.79 4.12 -4.50
C ARG A 275 -3.22 4.65 -4.69
N SER A 276 -4.16 4.23 -3.84
CA SER A 276 -5.52 4.79 -3.83
C SER A 276 -5.62 6.24 -3.35
N GLN A 277 -4.60 6.77 -2.66
CA GLN A 277 -4.54 8.14 -2.18
C GLN A 277 -3.31 8.87 -2.75
N ARG A 278 -3.41 10.19 -2.92
CA ARG A 278 -2.25 11.05 -3.23
C ARG A 278 -1.68 11.59 -1.92
N VAL A 279 -0.40 11.35 -1.67
CA VAL A 279 0.30 11.80 -0.45
C VAL A 279 1.54 12.58 -0.82
N LEU A 280 2.08 13.34 0.13
CA LEU A 280 3.28 14.14 -0.03
C LEU A 280 4.50 13.38 0.51
N PHE A 281 5.63 13.57 -0.17
CA PHE A 281 6.97 13.36 0.35
C PHE A 281 7.55 14.75 0.67
N VAL A 282 7.90 14.96 1.93
CA VAL A 282 8.54 16.19 2.42
C VAL A 282 10.00 15.86 2.71
N SER A 283 10.93 16.58 2.08
CA SER A 283 12.37 16.47 2.35
C SER A 283 12.83 17.72 3.10
N VAL A 284 13.45 17.54 4.26
CA VAL A 284 13.95 18.64 5.09
C VAL A 284 15.49 18.54 5.17
N PRO A 285 16.25 19.50 4.61
CA PRO A 285 17.71 19.47 4.67
C PRO A 285 18.18 19.63 6.12
N PHE A 286 18.93 18.65 6.63
CA PHE A 286 19.32 18.53 8.04
C PHE A 286 20.85 18.56 8.23
N GLU A 287 21.62 18.76 7.16
CA GLU A 287 23.08 18.80 7.18
C GLU A 287 23.62 19.91 8.12
N GLU A 288 23.05 21.12 8.06
CA GLU A 288 23.39 22.21 8.99
C GLU A 288 22.97 21.91 10.44
N VAL A 289 21.83 21.25 10.64
CA VAL A 289 21.35 20.84 11.98
C VAL A 289 22.30 19.83 12.61
N VAL A 290 22.79 18.88 11.82
CA VAL A 290 23.78 17.89 12.25
C VAL A 290 25.13 18.54 12.52
N GLY A 291 25.59 19.45 11.65
CA GLY A 291 26.84 20.19 11.84
C GLY A 291 26.86 21.03 13.12
N GLU A 292 25.76 21.70 13.43
CA GLU A 292 25.58 22.45 14.69
C GLU A 292 25.63 21.53 15.92
N ILE A 293 24.93 20.39 15.88
CA ILE A 293 24.95 19.41 16.98
C ILE A 293 26.37 18.87 17.20
N LEU A 294 27.08 18.50 16.13
CA LEU A 294 28.47 18.04 16.19
C LEU A 294 29.44 19.10 16.74
N GLY A 295 29.15 20.39 16.51
CA GLY A 295 29.99 21.51 16.95
C GLY A 295 29.73 21.99 18.39
N LYS A 296 28.54 21.79 18.94
CA LYS A 296 28.11 22.44 20.21
C LYS A 296 27.57 21.51 21.30
N VAL A 297 27.19 20.27 20.99
CA VAL A 297 26.53 19.35 21.92
C VAL A 297 27.52 18.30 22.43
N ASP A 298 27.46 17.94 23.73
CA ASP A 298 28.22 16.79 24.24
C ASP A 298 27.88 15.48 23.48
N ASN A 299 28.92 14.76 23.06
CA ASN A 299 28.85 13.50 22.31
C ASN A 299 27.78 12.52 22.83
N SER A 300 27.64 12.38 24.15
CA SER A 300 26.72 11.42 24.75
C SER A 300 25.23 11.79 24.62
N GLN A 301 24.92 13.06 24.33
CA GLN A 301 23.56 13.61 24.18
C GLN A 301 23.14 13.84 22.72
N MET A 302 24.09 13.88 21.77
CA MET A 302 23.83 14.21 20.35
C MET A 302 22.66 13.45 19.74
N GLY A 303 22.61 12.12 19.89
CA GLY A 303 21.55 11.29 19.31
C GLY A 303 20.15 11.52 19.91
N VAL A 304 20.06 12.03 21.15
CA VAL A 304 18.78 12.43 21.77
C VAL A 304 18.36 13.81 21.25
N ILE A 305 19.29 14.76 21.16
CA ILE A 305 19.00 16.12 20.67
C ILE A 305 18.64 16.11 19.18
N LEU A 306 19.32 15.31 18.34
CA LEU A 306 18.94 15.16 16.93
C LEU A 306 17.48 14.70 16.80
N LYS A 307 17.07 13.68 17.55
CA LYS A 307 15.69 13.17 17.52
C LYS A 307 14.67 14.20 18.01
N ARG A 308 15.03 15.01 19.02
CA ARG A 308 14.21 16.14 19.46
C ARG A 308 14.06 17.20 18.35
N MET A 309 15.13 17.55 17.65
CA MET A 309 15.07 18.45 16.49
C MET A 309 14.24 17.88 15.34
N MET A 310 14.35 16.58 15.07
CA MET A 310 13.49 15.88 14.10
C MET A 310 12.01 15.94 14.48
N LEU A 311 11.65 15.68 15.74
CA LEU A 311 10.24 15.81 16.18
C LEU A 311 9.74 17.25 16.13
N ARG A 312 10.55 18.25 16.53
CA ARG A 312 10.20 19.67 16.40
C ARG A 312 9.96 20.08 14.94
N ALA A 313 10.82 19.64 14.03
CA ALA A 313 10.66 19.90 12.60
C ALA A 313 9.45 19.17 12.01
N ALA A 314 9.27 17.88 12.31
CA ALA A 314 8.13 17.08 11.86
C ALA A 314 6.80 17.66 12.36
N THR A 315 6.75 18.16 13.60
CA THR A 315 5.57 18.84 14.16
C THR A 315 5.20 20.06 13.31
N ARG A 316 6.17 20.94 13.00
CA ARG A 316 5.92 22.14 12.18
C ARG A 316 5.61 21.83 10.71
N VAL A 317 6.06 20.69 10.18
CA VAL A 317 5.62 20.16 8.87
C VAL A 317 4.18 19.66 8.96
N ALA A 318 3.85 18.87 9.98
CA ALA A 318 2.50 18.32 10.19
C ALA A 318 1.46 19.42 10.42
N GLU A 319 1.76 20.45 11.22
CA GLU A 319 0.93 21.63 11.43
C GLU A 319 0.61 22.36 10.11
N LYS A 320 1.63 22.62 9.27
CA LYS A 320 1.46 23.21 7.93
C LYS A 320 0.56 22.36 7.02
N LEU A 321 0.55 21.04 7.21
CA LEU A 321 -0.25 20.08 6.44
C LEU A 321 -1.60 19.72 7.10
N GLN A 322 -1.93 20.31 8.27
CA GLN A 322 -3.12 19.98 9.07
C GLN A 322 -3.19 18.49 9.45
N ILE A 323 -2.04 17.91 9.83
CA ILE A 323 -1.87 16.54 10.30
C ILE A 323 -1.68 16.56 11.82
N GLU A 324 -2.46 15.75 12.54
CA GLU A 324 -2.49 15.76 14.02
C GLU A 324 -1.61 14.69 14.68
N ALA A 325 -0.97 13.81 13.89
CA ALA A 325 -0.16 12.71 14.40
C ALA A 325 1.09 12.42 13.57
N LEU A 326 2.21 12.22 14.27
CA LEU A 326 3.47 11.74 13.74
C LEU A 326 3.56 10.22 13.87
N VAL A 327 4.35 9.56 13.02
CA VAL A 327 4.61 8.12 13.10
C VAL A 327 6.12 7.88 13.03
N THR A 328 6.66 7.05 13.92
CA THR A 328 8.06 6.62 13.86
C THR A 328 8.18 5.09 13.91
N GLY A 329 9.26 4.56 13.34
CA GLY A 329 9.62 3.15 13.41
C GLY A 329 10.34 2.73 14.70
N GLU A 330 10.17 3.46 15.81
CA GLU A 330 10.96 3.18 17.02
C GLU A 330 10.45 1.95 17.79
N ALA A 331 11.38 1.05 18.14
CA ALA A 331 11.15 -0.15 18.95
C ALA A 331 11.95 -0.07 20.27
N ILE A 332 11.39 -0.53 21.39
CA ILE A 332 12.05 -0.43 22.70
C ILE A 332 13.38 -1.19 22.72
N SER A 333 14.43 -0.52 23.20
CA SER A 333 15.75 -1.10 23.47
C SER A 333 16.48 -1.69 22.26
N GLN A 334 16.06 -1.39 21.02
CA GLN A 334 16.79 -1.80 19.81
C GLN A 334 18.12 -1.01 19.65
N VAL A 335 18.11 0.29 19.97
CA VAL A 335 19.32 1.13 20.05
C VAL A 335 19.35 1.95 21.34
N SER A 336 20.51 2.49 21.70
CA SER A 336 20.73 3.33 22.90
C SER A 336 19.73 4.48 23.02
N SER A 337 19.38 5.14 21.92
CA SER A 337 18.41 6.24 21.88
C SER A 337 16.94 5.82 21.97
N GLN A 338 16.63 4.53 22.10
CA GLN A 338 15.27 3.97 22.18
C GLN A 338 14.99 3.23 23.51
N THR A 339 15.72 3.56 24.59
CA THR A 339 15.27 3.18 25.95
C THR A 339 14.04 3.98 26.35
N LEU A 340 13.20 3.46 27.25
CA LEU A 340 12.01 4.18 27.75
C LEU A 340 12.35 5.57 28.32
N THR A 341 13.50 5.71 28.99
CA THR A 341 13.99 7.01 29.50
C THR A 341 14.29 7.97 28.35
N ASN A 342 14.99 7.51 27.31
CA ASN A 342 15.33 8.36 26.17
C ASN A 342 14.09 8.71 25.33
N LEU A 343 13.18 7.76 25.09
CA LEU A 343 11.92 8.00 24.38
C LEU A 343 11.08 9.06 25.08
N ALA A 344 10.93 9.02 26.40
CA ALA A 344 10.21 10.05 27.17
C ALA A 344 10.87 11.43 27.08
N VAL A 345 12.20 11.51 27.01
CA VAL A 345 12.95 12.77 26.82
C VAL A 345 12.91 13.24 25.36
N ILE A 346 12.73 12.34 24.39
CA ILE A 346 12.53 12.68 22.98
C ILE A 346 11.12 13.23 22.77
N ASP A 347 10.10 12.55 23.31
CA ASP A 347 8.69 12.92 23.18
C ASP A 347 8.40 14.32 23.74
N SER A 348 9.05 14.74 24.84
CA SER A 348 8.86 16.10 25.38
C SER A 348 9.36 17.24 24.49
N ALA A 349 9.80 16.96 23.26
CA ALA A 349 10.05 17.96 22.23
C ALA A 349 8.79 18.37 21.43
N THR A 350 7.67 17.65 21.59
CA THR A 350 6.39 17.95 20.94
C THR A 350 5.18 17.50 21.78
N ASP A 351 4.09 18.26 21.71
CA ASP A 351 2.79 17.86 22.28
C ASP A 351 1.93 17.04 21.28
N MET A 352 2.40 16.88 20.03
CA MET A 352 1.70 16.11 18.98
C MET A 352 1.79 14.60 19.24
N LEU A 353 0.73 13.86 18.88
CA LEU A 353 0.68 12.41 19.06
C LEU A 353 1.78 11.70 18.24
N VAL A 354 2.75 11.07 18.90
CA VAL A 354 3.79 10.24 18.25
C VAL A 354 3.40 8.76 18.32
N MET A 355 2.93 8.22 17.20
CA MET A 355 2.56 6.80 17.08
C MET A 355 3.77 5.92 16.75
N ARG A 356 3.93 4.84 17.52
CA ARG A 356 5.04 3.88 17.41
C ARG A 356 4.52 2.45 17.22
N PRO A 357 4.09 2.07 16.00
CA PRO A 357 3.57 0.72 15.72
C PRO A 357 4.52 -0.42 16.15
N LEU A 358 5.83 -0.18 16.11
CA LEU A 358 6.86 -1.19 16.37
C LEU A 358 7.38 -1.19 17.82
N ILE A 359 6.77 -0.40 18.72
CA ILE A 359 7.29 -0.13 20.07
C ILE A 359 7.63 -1.40 20.87
N ALA A 360 6.89 -2.48 20.66
CA ALA A 360 7.04 -3.77 21.35
C ALA A 360 7.37 -4.95 20.40
N SER A 361 7.73 -4.68 19.14
CA SER A 361 8.09 -5.70 18.15
C SER A 361 9.53 -6.17 18.32
N HIS A 362 9.82 -7.45 18.05
CA HIS A 362 11.21 -7.91 17.96
C HIS A 362 11.82 -7.51 16.61
N LYS A 363 13.15 -7.32 16.57
CA LYS A 363 13.85 -6.94 15.34
C LYS A 363 13.66 -7.95 14.21
N GLN A 364 13.58 -9.25 14.54
CA GLN A 364 13.31 -10.29 13.54
C GLN A 364 11.92 -10.14 12.94
N ASP A 365 10.87 -9.93 13.73
CA ASP A 365 9.51 -9.69 13.23
C ASP A 365 9.45 -8.50 12.25
N ILE A 366 10.24 -7.46 12.52
CA ILE A 366 10.36 -6.28 11.65
C ILE A 366 11.07 -6.66 10.33
N ILE A 367 12.17 -7.41 10.38
CA ILE A 367 12.89 -7.88 9.18
C ILE A 367 12.03 -8.84 8.35
N ASP A 368 11.32 -9.77 8.99
CA ASP A 368 10.43 -10.71 8.33
C ASP A 368 9.26 -9.97 7.68
N THR A 369 8.69 -8.98 8.35
CA THR A 369 7.65 -8.11 7.76
C THR A 369 8.20 -7.29 6.59
N ALA A 370 9.39 -6.69 6.73
CA ALA A 370 10.04 -5.93 5.65
C ALA A 370 10.32 -6.82 4.42
N THR A 371 10.69 -8.08 4.65
CA THR A 371 10.89 -9.09 3.59
C THR A 371 9.54 -9.42 2.94
N GLN A 372 8.50 -9.70 3.72
CA GLN A 372 7.15 -9.99 3.23
C GLN A 372 6.57 -8.85 2.37
N ILE A 373 6.79 -7.59 2.76
CA ILE A 373 6.26 -6.44 2.02
C ILE A 373 7.16 -6.01 0.85
N GLY A 374 8.40 -6.52 0.78
CA GLY A 374 9.38 -6.24 -0.28
C GLY A 374 10.25 -4.99 -0.03
N THR A 375 10.33 -4.47 1.20
CA THR A 375 11.19 -3.32 1.54
C THR A 375 12.57 -3.70 2.08
N ALA A 376 12.80 -4.98 2.39
CA ALA A 376 14.06 -5.46 2.97
C ALA A 376 15.30 -5.12 2.12
N GLU A 377 15.26 -5.32 0.79
CA GLU A 377 16.43 -5.05 -0.06
C GLU A 377 16.77 -3.56 -0.18
N PHE A 378 15.75 -2.69 -0.20
CA PHE A 378 15.96 -1.23 -0.10
C PHE A 378 16.65 -0.88 1.23
N ALA A 379 16.12 -1.43 2.34
CA ALA A 379 16.59 -1.13 3.68
C ALA A 379 18.03 -1.63 3.96
N LYS A 380 18.44 -2.77 3.37
CA LYS A 380 19.82 -3.29 3.46
C LYS A 380 20.86 -2.35 2.85
N ASN A 381 20.49 -1.61 1.81
CA ASN A 381 21.39 -0.70 1.08
C ASN A 381 21.30 0.76 1.58
N MET A 382 20.45 1.03 2.57
CA MET A 382 20.28 2.38 3.14
C MET A 382 21.37 2.69 4.18
N PRO A 383 22.14 3.80 4.06
CA PRO A 383 23.19 4.10 5.03
C PRO A 383 22.62 4.62 6.37
N GLU A 384 23.11 4.12 7.49
CA GLU A 384 22.60 4.46 8.84
C GLU A 384 23.17 5.78 9.42
N TYR A 385 22.96 6.92 8.75
CA TYR A 385 23.52 8.23 9.15
C TYR A 385 23.26 8.64 10.61
N CYS A 386 22.09 8.31 11.16
CA CYS A 386 21.74 8.62 12.56
C CYS A 386 22.58 7.83 13.59
N GLY A 387 23.10 6.66 13.21
CA GLY A 387 23.99 5.87 14.05
C GLY A 387 25.40 6.45 14.10
N VAL A 388 25.92 6.91 12.95
CA VAL A 388 27.28 7.42 12.76
C VAL A 388 27.61 8.60 13.70
N ILE A 389 26.64 9.47 13.98
CA ILE A 389 26.85 10.65 14.85
C ILE A 389 26.85 10.34 16.36
N SER A 390 26.51 9.11 16.77
CA SER A 390 26.28 8.77 18.17
C SER A 390 27.54 8.19 18.83
N VAL A 391 28.44 9.07 19.31
CA VAL A 391 29.66 8.67 20.03
C VAL A 391 29.38 8.48 21.53
N ASN A 392 29.52 7.26 22.04
CA ASN A 392 29.19 6.89 23.43
C ASN A 392 27.79 7.37 23.91
N PRO A 393 26.71 7.05 23.17
CA PRO A 393 25.38 7.60 23.42
C PRO A 393 24.81 7.15 24.77
N THR A 394 24.21 8.10 25.51
CA THR A 394 23.56 7.78 26.79
C THR A 394 22.37 6.85 26.59
N THR A 395 22.22 5.85 27.47
CA THR A 395 21.03 4.98 27.56
C THR A 395 20.00 5.49 28.57
N LYS A 396 20.37 6.51 29.37
CA LYS A 396 19.53 7.14 30.39
C LYS A 396 19.78 8.64 30.41
N ALA A 397 19.27 9.34 29.39
CA ALA A 397 19.26 10.79 29.34
C ALA A 397 18.56 11.38 30.59
N ARG A 398 19.02 12.54 31.03
CA ARG A 398 18.39 13.30 32.12
C ARG A 398 17.88 14.60 31.50
N SER A 399 16.59 14.89 31.63
CA SER A 399 15.94 16.02 30.93
C SER A 399 16.71 17.33 31.12
N TYR A 400 17.06 17.68 32.36
CA TYR A 400 17.83 18.89 32.68
C TYR A 400 19.22 18.97 32.02
N ARG A 401 19.84 17.84 31.65
CA ARG A 401 21.09 17.84 30.86
C ARG A 401 20.79 18.06 29.39
N VAL A 402 19.80 17.35 28.85
CA VAL A 402 19.38 17.50 27.44
C VAL A 402 18.91 18.92 27.17
N GLU A 403 18.11 19.51 28.06
CA GLU A 403 17.68 20.91 27.99
C GLU A 403 18.86 21.90 28.04
N LYS A 404 19.87 21.65 28.89
CA LYS A 404 21.06 22.49 28.98
C LYS A 404 21.92 22.42 27.71
N GLU A 405 22.12 21.22 27.15
CA GLU A 405 22.87 21.04 25.91
C GLU A 405 22.07 21.56 24.70
N GLU A 406 20.75 21.34 24.67
CA GLU A 406 19.83 21.86 23.63
C GLU A 406 19.79 23.40 23.63
N ALA A 407 19.95 24.06 24.78
CA ALA A 407 20.05 25.52 24.86
C ALA A 407 21.30 26.13 24.21
N GLN A 408 22.27 25.31 23.77
CA GLN A 408 23.44 25.76 22.99
C GLN A 408 23.19 25.74 21.47
N PHE A 409 22.14 25.04 21.02
CA PHE A 409 21.76 24.91 19.62
C PHE A 409 21.05 26.18 19.13
N ASP A 410 21.50 26.76 18.01
CA ASP A 410 20.82 27.89 17.38
C ASP A 410 19.55 27.42 16.63
N MET A 411 18.39 27.69 17.21
CA MET A 411 17.08 27.35 16.62
C MET A 411 16.86 27.97 15.23
N ALA A 412 17.53 29.09 14.90
CA ALA A 412 17.44 29.68 13.56
C ALA A 412 17.99 28.74 12.46
N ILE A 413 18.83 27.75 12.82
CA ILE A 413 19.29 26.70 11.90
C ILE A 413 18.14 25.75 11.55
N LEU A 414 17.31 25.39 12.53
CA LEU A 414 16.12 24.56 12.33
C LEU A 414 15.05 25.32 11.51
N ASP A 415 14.91 26.63 11.74
CA ASP A 415 14.03 27.49 10.92
C ASP A 415 14.49 27.49 9.45
N ARG A 416 15.76 27.75 9.15
CA ARG A 416 16.30 27.70 7.77
C ARG A 416 16.19 26.32 7.12
N ALA A 417 16.26 25.24 7.90
CA ALA A 417 16.00 23.88 7.41
C ALA A 417 14.52 23.72 6.99
N LEU A 418 13.58 24.20 7.81
CA LEU A 418 12.14 24.17 7.54
C LEU A 418 11.66 25.13 6.44
N GLU A 419 12.39 26.22 6.20
CA GLU A 419 12.16 27.15 5.08
C GLU A 419 12.60 26.56 3.74
N ARG A 420 13.69 25.78 3.73
CA ARG A 420 14.22 25.08 2.54
C ARG A 420 13.60 23.70 2.31
N ALA A 421 12.66 23.28 3.16
CA ALA A 421 12.00 21.97 3.02
C ALA A 421 11.21 21.89 1.72
N THR A 422 11.49 20.87 0.90
CA THR A 422 10.77 20.62 -0.36
C THR A 422 9.58 19.70 -0.13
N GLN A 423 8.53 19.84 -0.95
CA GLN A 423 7.31 19.03 -0.84
C GLN A 423 6.89 18.57 -2.24
N LEU A 424 6.89 17.26 -2.46
CA LEU A 424 6.57 16.64 -3.74
C LEU A 424 5.42 15.65 -3.58
N PRO A 425 4.40 15.66 -4.45
CA PRO A 425 3.46 14.55 -4.54
C PRO A 425 4.21 13.25 -4.86
N ILE A 426 4.02 12.19 -4.08
CA ILE A 426 4.76 10.92 -4.23
C ILE A 426 4.55 10.28 -5.62
N ASP A 427 3.43 10.59 -6.28
CA ASP A 427 3.08 10.16 -7.63
C ASP A 427 3.84 10.92 -8.74
N ARG A 428 4.60 11.96 -8.38
CA ARG A 428 5.39 12.82 -9.29
C ARG A 428 6.87 12.93 -8.93
N VAL A 429 7.32 12.29 -7.86
CA VAL A 429 8.72 12.38 -7.39
C VAL A 429 9.71 12.10 -8.53
N ILE A 430 9.44 11.11 -9.38
CA ILE A 430 10.31 10.76 -10.51
C ILE A 430 10.25 11.78 -11.67
N ASP A 431 9.12 12.45 -11.89
CA ASP A 431 8.99 13.48 -12.94
C ASP A 431 9.73 14.78 -12.56
N GLU A 432 9.82 15.07 -11.26
CA GLU A 432 10.55 16.22 -10.73
C GLU A 432 12.06 15.97 -10.75
N LEU A 433 12.51 14.75 -10.43
CA LEU A 433 13.92 14.38 -10.39
C LEU A 433 14.57 14.30 -11.79
N GLY A 434 13.79 14.14 -12.86
CA GLY A 434 14.30 14.16 -14.24
C GLY A 434 14.58 15.55 -14.83
N LYS A 435 14.39 16.65 -14.08
CA LYS A 435 14.46 18.02 -14.64
C LYS A 435 15.87 18.61 -14.73
N ASP A 436 16.75 18.29 -13.78
CA ASP A 436 18.04 19.00 -13.64
C ASP A 436 19.16 18.39 -14.51
N VAL A 437 19.00 17.15 -14.99
CA VAL A 437 19.92 16.49 -15.93
C VAL A 437 19.07 15.78 -16.98
N GLN A 438 19.30 16.08 -18.27
CA GLN A 438 18.63 15.37 -19.36
C GLN A 438 19.16 13.94 -19.47
N VAL A 439 18.38 13.00 -18.94
CA VAL A 439 18.59 11.57 -19.12
C VAL A 439 18.18 11.18 -20.54
N GLU A 440 19.11 10.68 -21.33
CA GLU A 440 18.83 10.19 -22.68
C GLU A 440 18.11 8.83 -22.64
N GLU A 441 16.88 8.77 -23.15
CA GLU A 441 16.13 7.53 -23.34
C GLU A 441 16.37 6.99 -24.77
N VAL A 442 16.83 5.74 -24.87
CA VAL A 442 17.05 5.03 -26.15
C VAL A 442 16.04 3.89 -26.32
N ARG A 443 15.51 3.72 -27.53
CA ARG A 443 14.51 2.68 -27.85
C ARG A 443 15.12 1.35 -28.27
N GLU A 444 16.29 1.41 -28.87
CA GLU A 444 17.02 0.26 -29.38
C GLU A 444 18.37 0.17 -28.67
N ALA A 445 18.75 -1.05 -28.29
CA ALA A 445 20.08 -1.33 -27.76
C ALA A 445 20.97 -1.84 -28.90
N LEU A 446 22.17 -1.27 -29.04
CA LEU A 446 23.10 -1.58 -30.12
C LEU A 446 24.14 -2.62 -29.66
N ALA A 447 24.72 -3.34 -30.61
CA ALA A 447 25.81 -4.28 -30.34
C ALA A 447 26.97 -3.57 -29.62
N GLY A 448 27.36 -4.10 -28.45
CA GLY A 448 28.40 -3.53 -27.57
C GLY A 448 27.84 -2.78 -26.34
N HIS A 449 26.58 -2.33 -26.38
CA HIS A 449 25.90 -1.86 -25.18
C HIS A 449 25.68 -3.02 -24.18
N ILE A 450 25.51 -2.68 -22.89
CA ILE A 450 24.93 -3.58 -21.89
C ILE A 450 23.58 -2.98 -21.49
N VAL A 451 22.52 -3.80 -21.48
CA VAL A 451 21.29 -3.44 -20.79
C VAL A 451 21.39 -3.92 -19.36
N ILE A 452 21.33 -3.00 -18.40
CA ILE A 452 21.21 -3.34 -16.99
C ILE A 452 19.72 -3.43 -16.67
N ASP A 453 19.22 -4.63 -16.39
CA ASP A 453 17.90 -4.81 -15.80
C ASP A 453 17.98 -4.45 -14.32
N ILE A 454 17.36 -3.32 -13.97
CA ILE A 454 17.38 -2.76 -12.62
C ILE A 454 16.08 -3.06 -11.87
N ARG A 455 15.21 -3.94 -12.35
CA ARG A 455 13.97 -4.32 -11.65
C ARG A 455 14.26 -5.05 -10.33
N HIS A 456 13.24 -5.16 -9.49
CA HIS A 456 13.31 -6.03 -8.31
C HIS A 456 13.49 -7.50 -8.77
N PRO A 457 14.30 -8.35 -8.08
CA PRO A 457 14.54 -9.73 -8.49
C PRO A 457 13.27 -10.48 -8.89
N ASP A 458 12.24 -10.47 -8.04
CA ASP A 458 10.95 -11.13 -8.31
C ASP A 458 10.39 -10.77 -9.71
N ALA A 459 10.41 -9.50 -10.10
CA ALA A 459 9.90 -9.04 -11.40
C ALA A 459 10.82 -9.39 -12.58
N ALA A 460 12.13 -9.48 -12.34
CA ALA A 460 13.10 -9.91 -13.34
C ALA A 460 13.12 -11.45 -13.51
N GLU A 461 12.77 -12.20 -12.48
CA GLU A 461 12.57 -13.66 -12.51
C GLU A 461 11.22 -14.04 -13.15
N ASP A 462 10.14 -13.32 -12.83
CA ASP A 462 8.80 -13.54 -13.40
C ASP A 462 8.73 -13.17 -14.89
N GLU A 463 9.40 -12.10 -15.33
CA GLU A 463 9.45 -11.68 -16.73
C GLU A 463 10.89 -11.31 -17.15
N PRO A 464 11.76 -12.30 -17.44
CA PRO A 464 13.15 -12.05 -17.83
C PRO A 464 13.27 -11.19 -19.09
N LEU A 465 14.12 -10.17 -19.02
CA LEU A 465 14.39 -9.29 -20.15
C LEU A 465 15.36 -9.96 -21.13
N ASP A 466 14.89 -10.30 -22.32
CA ASP A 466 15.74 -10.71 -23.46
C ASP A 466 15.86 -9.56 -24.46
N VAL A 467 17.09 -9.29 -24.91
CA VAL A 467 17.42 -8.24 -25.89
C VAL A 467 18.36 -8.84 -26.93
N PRO A 468 17.86 -9.22 -28.12
CA PRO A 468 18.62 -9.98 -29.11
C PRO A 468 19.95 -9.31 -29.51
N GLY A 469 21.06 -10.03 -29.31
CA GLY A 469 22.41 -9.58 -29.66
C GLY A 469 23.03 -8.56 -28.70
N VAL A 470 22.40 -8.31 -27.55
CA VAL A 470 22.86 -7.38 -26.51
C VAL A 470 23.03 -8.13 -25.19
N GLU A 471 24.05 -7.76 -24.43
CA GLU A 471 24.30 -8.33 -23.11
C GLU A 471 23.30 -7.75 -22.10
N VAL A 472 22.49 -8.59 -21.45
CA VAL A 472 21.59 -8.19 -20.36
C VAL A 472 22.20 -8.63 -19.03
N GLN A 473 22.37 -7.68 -18.11
CA GLN A 473 22.86 -7.94 -16.75
C GLN A 473 21.77 -7.60 -15.74
N ALA A 474 21.38 -8.58 -14.90
CA ALA A 474 20.50 -8.35 -13.77
C ALA A 474 21.28 -7.67 -12.63
N LEU A 475 21.04 -6.38 -12.41
CA LEU A 475 21.59 -5.61 -11.29
C LEU A 475 20.48 -4.72 -10.73
N PRO A 476 19.68 -5.24 -9.78
CA PRO A 476 18.55 -4.51 -9.20
C PRO A 476 18.94 -3.12 -8.72
N PHE A 477 18.04 -2.17 -8.92
CA PHE A 477 18.26 -0.73 -8.68
C PHE A 477 18.90 -0.42 -7.30
N TYR A 478 18.52 -1.14 -6.24
CA TYR A 478 19.05 -0.96 -4.89
C TYR A 478 20.53 -1.32 -4.74
N ALA A 479 21.06 -2.19 -5.61
CA ALA A 479 22.47 -2.59 -5.64
C ALA A 479 23.28 -1.80 -6.68
N LEU A 480 22.60 -1.09 -7.58
CA LEU A 480 23.21 -0.41 -8.73
C LEU A 480 24.27 0.60 -8.31
N ASN A 481 23.94 1.58 -7.47
CA ASN A 481 24.85 2.69 -7.14
C ASN A 481 26.17 2.21 -6.50
N ASN A 482 26.13 1.09 -5.76
CA ASN A 482 27.30 0.47 -5.15
C ASN A 482 28.14 -0.30 -6.17
N LYS A 483 27.51 -1.14 -7.00
CA LYS A 483 28.20 -2.00 -7.97
C LYS A 483 28.57 -1.30 -9.28
N PHE A 484 27.93 -0.19 -9.63
CA PHE A 484 28.23 0.56 -10.86
C PHE A 484 29.69 1.04 -10.90
N LYS A 485 30.29 1.27 -9.73
CA LYS A 485 31.70 1.66 -9.55
C LYS A 485 32.69 0.52 -9.82
N GLU A 486 32.20 -0.71 -9.97
CA GLU A 486 32.97 -1.90 -10.33
C GLU A 486 32.84 -2.24 -11.83
N LEU A 487 32.00 -1.51 -12.58
CA LEU A 487 31.74 -1.72 -14.00
C LEU A 487 32.76 -1.00 -14.90
N ASP A 488 32.92 -1.48 -16.13
CA ASP A 488 33.89 -0.95 -17.09
C ASP A 488 33.42 0.41 -17.66
N GLU A 489 34.08 1.49 -17.25
CA GLU A 489 33.80 2.87 -17.68
C GLU A 489 33.80 3.06 -19.22
N ASN A 490 34.46 2.16 -19.97
CA ASN A 490 34.51 2.22 -21.44
C ASN A 490 33.27 1.63 -22.13
N ARG A 491 32.39 0.92 -21.40
CA ARG A 491 31.15 0.35 -21.95
C ARG A 491 29.96 1.27 -21.73
N GLN A 492 29.02 1.24 -22.67
CA GLN A 492 27.77 1.99 -22.59
C GLN A 492 26.69 1.15 -21.89
N TYR A 493 26.13 1.67 -20.80
CA TYR A 493 25.12 1.00 -19.99
C TYR A 493 23.74 1.65 -20.20
N LEU A 494 22.73 0.81 -20.41
CA LEU A 494 21.33 1.22 -20.57
C LEU A 494 20.49 0.65 -19.42
N LEU A 495 19.97 1.50 -18.54
CA LEU A 495 19.16 1.04 -17.39
C LEU A 495 17.73 0.73 -17.83
N TYR A 496 17.19 -0.43 -17.43
CA TYR A 496 15.83 -0.88 -17.77
C TYR A 496 14.97 -1.17 -16.53
N CYS A 497 13.72 -0.70 -16.57
CA CYS A 497 12.61 -1.19 -15.78
C CYS A 497 11.30 -0.89 -16.52
N ASP A 498 10.23 -1.61 -16.22
CA ASP A 498 9.03 -1.70 -17.09
C ASP A 498 8.39 -0.33 -17.33
N LYS A 499 8.27 0.48 -16.26
CA LYS A 499 7.75 1.85 -16.34
C LYS A 499 8.82 2.88 -16.63
N GLY A 500 10.10 2.49 -16.71
CA GLY A 500 11.31 3.33 -16.84
C GLY A 500 11.44 4.42 -15.78
N VAL A 501 10.68 4.28 -14.69
CA VAL A 501 10.58 5.20 -13.56
C VAL A 501 11.89 5.15 -12.77
N MET A 502 12.27 3.97 -12.30
CA MET A 502 13.56 3.74 -11.62
C MET A 502 14.73 3.99 -12.57
N SER A 503 14.62 3.65 -13.86
CA SER A 503 15.71 3.83 -14.82
C SER A 503 16.13 5.28 -14.97
N ARG A 504 15.15 6.20 -15.14
CA ARG A 504 15.43 7.64 -15.18
C ARG A 504 16.04 8.13 -13.87
N LEU A 505 15.55 7.66 -12.74
CA LEU A 505 15.97 8.06 -11.42
C LEU A 505 17.46 7.72 -11.16
N HIS A 506 17.84 6.46 -11.39
CA HIS A 506 19.24 6.04 -11.24
C HIS A 506 20.15 6.58 -12.34
N ALA A 507 19.68 6.70 -13.59
CA ALA A 507 20.48 7.30 -14.65
C ALA A 507 20.79 8.77 -14.33
N HIS A 508 19.81 9.54 -13.87
CA HIS A 508 20.02 10.91 -13.37
C HIS A 508 21.08 10.95 -12.25
N HIS A 509 20.98 10.03 -11.28
CA HIS A 509 21.93 9.95 -10.18
C HIS A 509 23.36 9.62 -10.67
N LEU A 510 23.53 8.57 -11.46
CA LEU A 510 24.85 8.16 -11.98
C LEU A 510 25.46 9.25 -12.87
N LEU A 511 24.67 9.91 -13.72
CA LEU A 511 25.10 11.08 -14.49
C LEU A 511 25.54 12.23 -13.57
N SER A 512 24.85 12.47 -12.45
CA SER A 512 25.23 13.48 -11.45
C SER A 512 26.50 13.13 -10.65
N GLU A 513 26.84 11.84 -10.51
CA GLU A 513 28.14 11.38 -9.98
C GLU A 513 29.27 11.44 -11.03
N GLY A 514 28.96 11.74 -12.30
CA GLY A 514 29.91 11.88 -13.40
C GLY A 514 29.96 10.71 -14.39
N HIS A 515 29.13 9.68 -14.22
CA HIS A 515 29.09 8.51 -15.10
C HIS A 515 28.36 8.83 -16.43
N ALA A 516 29.07 9.46 -17.37
CA ALA A 516 28.54 9.85 -18.69
C ALA A 516 28.15 8.69 -19.61
N ASN A 517 28.54 7.45 -19.27
CA ASN A 517 28.28 6.23 -20.03
C ASN A 517 26.92 5.56 -19.73
N VAL A 518 26.00 6.29 -19.07
CA VAL A 518 24.67 5.79 -18.67
C VAL A 518 23.54 6.43 -19.48
N ARG A 519 22.61 5.60 -19.95
CA ARG A 519 21.35 5.99 -20.62
C ARG A 519 20.19 5.14 -20.09
N VAL A 520 18.97 5.40 -20.51
CA VAL A 520 17.78 4.61 -20.15
C VAL A 520 17.27 3.82 -21.34
N TYR A 521 17.02 2.52 -21.15
CA TYR A 521 16.41 1.67 -22.18
C TYR A 521 14.88 1.75 -22.11
N ARG A 522 14.25 2.06 -23.24
CA ARG A 522 12.80 2.15 -23.45
C ARG A 522 12.37 1.33 -24.67
N PRO A 523 12.38 0.00 -24.59
CA PRO A 523 11.73 -0.82 -25.62
C PRO A 523 10.26 -0.42 -25.71
N THR A 524 9.74 -0.34 -26.93
CA THR A 524 8.34 0.02 -27.26
C THR A 524 7.43 -1.18 -27.27
#